data_AF-A0A9D0I6R3-F1
#
_entry.id   AF-A0A9D0I6R3-F1
#
_cell.length_a   1.000
_cell.length_b   1.000
_cell.length_c   1.000
_cell.angle_alpha   90.00
_cell.angle_beta   90.00
_cell.angle_gamma   90.00
#
_symmetry.space_group_name_H-M   'P 1'
#
loop_
_entity.id
_entity.type
_entity.pdbx_description
1 polymer ?
#
loop_
_entity_poly.entity_id
_entity_poly.type
_entity_poly.pdbx_seq_one_letter_code
_entity_poly.pdbx_strand_id
1 'polypeptide(L)'
;MIKLLIIETGLFVVIGAVVFRLAWAFTKKWRVAWGSILVLAAILFIFVPGTLDESLIIEFGGKHPPKFDFNPLEINLFRCLGLVLGAWLASRILAARKRLGLEDEPPFDDFP
;
A
#
# COMPACT_ATOMS: atom_id res chain seq x y z
N MET A 1 20.25 2.10 6.53
CA MET A 1 19.01 1.41 6.96
C MET A 1 17.78 2.32 6.92
N ILE A 2 17.77 3.52 7.54
CA ILE A 2 16.60 4.44 7.47
C ILE A 2 16.15 4.75 6.03
N LYS A 3 17.08 5.01 5.10
CA LYS A 3 16.75 5.23 3.68
C LYS A 3 16.02 4.03 3.04
N LEU A 4 16.42 2.81 3.36
CA LEU A 4 15.78 1.59 2.88
C LEU A 4 14.40 1.37 3.49
N LEU A 5 14.27 1.62 4.80
CA LEU A 5 12.97 1.57 5.47
C LEU A 5 11.98 2.57 4.85
N ILE A 6 12.44 3.77 4.50
CA ILE A 6 11.61 4.78 3.82
C ILE A 6 11.19 4.30 2.43
N ILE A 7 12.12 3.75 1.63
CA ILE A 7 11.82 3.23 0.29
C ILE A 7 10.80 2.07 0.38
N GLU A 8 11.03 1.14 1.30
CA GLU A 8 10.16 0.00 1.52
C GLU A 8 8.77 0.44 2.01
N THR A 9 8.70 1.35 2.99
CA THR A 9 7.43 1.92 3.46
C THR A 9 6.70 2.63 2.31
N GLY A 10 7.43 3.38 1.48
CA GLY A 10 6.89 4.02 0.29
C GLY A 10 6.34 3.02 -0.73
N LEU A 11 7.02 1.89 -0.93
CA LEU A 11 6.53 0.80 -1.78
C LEU A 11 5.20 0.25 -1.26
N PHE A 12 5.09 0.00 0.05
CA PHE A 12 3.84 -0.47 0.66
C PHE A 12 2.71 0.56 0.59
N VAL A 13 3.02 1.86 0.66
CA VAL A 13 2.05 2.94 0.37
C VAL A 13 1.51 2.82 -1.05
N VAL A 14 2.37 2.64 -2.04
CA VAL A 14 1.94 2.47 -3.44
C VAL A 14 1.09 1.21 -3.60
N ILE A 15 1.53 0.08 -3.02
CA ILE A 15 0.77 -1.18 -3.07
C ILE A 15 -0.62 -1.00 -2.46
N GLY A 16 -0.72 -0.34 -1.30
CA GLY A 16 -2.01 -0.08 -0.66
C GLY A 16 -2.95 0.76 -1.49
N ALA A 17 -2.43 1.81 -2.13
CA ALA A 17 -3.22 2.64 -3.03
C ALA A 17 -3.73 1.85 -4.25
N VAL A 18 -2.87 1.02 -4.86
CA VAL A 18 -3.20 0.21 -6.03
C VAL A 18 -4.23 -0.87 -5.70
N VAL A 19 -4.01 -1.64 -4.63
CA VAL A 19 -4.92 -2.72 -4.20
C VAL A 19 -6.29 -2.15 -3.84
N PHE A 20 -6.34 -1.01 -3.14
CA PHE A 20 -7.60 -0.35 -2.79
C PHE A 20 -8.36 0.06 -4.05
N ARG A 21 -7.66 0.67 -5.02
CA ARG A 21 -8.28 1.12 -6.28
C ARG A 21 -8.77 -0.04 -7.14
N LEU A 22 -8.02 -1.13 -7.22
CA LEU A 22 -8.44 -2.36 -7.90
C LEU A 22 -9.68 -2.96 -7.25
N ALA A 23 -9.66 -3.15 -5.94
CA ALA A 23 -10.80 -3.71 -5.22
C ALA A 23 -12.04 -2.83 -5.35
N TRP A 24 -11.89 -1.50 -5.32
CA TRP A 24 -12.96 -0.57 -5.61
C TRP A 24 -13.48 -0.68 -7.05
N ALA A 25 -12.60 -0.75 -8.05
CA ALA A 25 -12.98 -0.84 -9.45
C ALA A 25 -13.85 -2.08 -9.75
N PHE A 26 -13.54 -3.22 -9.12
CA PHE A 26 -14.31 -4.45 -9.32
C PHE A 26 -15.62 -4.48 -8.54
N THR A 27 -15.63 -3.96 -7.30
CA THR A 27 -16.77 -4.17 -6.39
C THR A 27 -17.68 -2.96 -6.26
N LYS A 28 -17.19 -1.76 -6.59
CA LYS A 28 -17.80 -0.45 -6.30
C LYS A 28 -18.27 -0.30 -4.83
N LYS A 29 -17.71 -1.10 -3.90
CA LYS A 29 -18.12 -1.19 -2.48
C LYS A 29 -16.96 -0.83 -1.55
N TRP A 30 -17.16 0.21 -0.74
CA TRP A 30 -16.10 0.78 0.12
C TRP A 30 -15.63 -0.22 1.18
N ARG A 31 -16.58 -0.97 1.75
CA ARG A 31 -16.29 -1.98 2.77
C ARG A 31 -15.44 -3.13 2.24
N VAL A 32 -15.65 -3.53 0.98
CA VAL A 32 -14.91 -4.64 0.36
C VAL A 32 -13.49 -4.19 0.01
N ALA A 33 -13.33 -2.95 -0.49
CA ALA A 33 -12.02 -2.36 -0.76
C ALA A 33 -11.17 -2.17 0.51
N TRP A 34 -11.78 -1.77 1.63
CA TRP A 34 -11.07 -1.73 2.92
C TRP A 34 -10.79 -3.13 3.47
N GLY A 35 -11.73 -4.08 3.30
CA GLY A 35 -11.55 -5.46 3.71
C GLY A 35 -10.36 -6.13 3.04
N SER A 36 -10.15 -5.93 1.74
CA SER A 36 -9.00 -6.49 1.03
C SER A 36 -7.66 -5.94 1.56
N ILE A 37 -7.61 -4.66 1.92
CA ILE A 37 -6.42 -4.05 2.53
C ILE A 37 -6.13 -4.63 3.91
N LEU A 38 -7.15 -4.84 4.74
CA LEU A 38 -6.97 -5.45 6.06
C LEU A 38 -6.51 -6.91 5.96
N VAL A 39 -7.07 -7.68 5.02
CA VAL A 39 -6.63 -9.05 4.73
C VAL A 39 -5.18 -9.04 4.28
N LEU A 40 -4.80 -8.15 3.37
CA LEU A 40 -3.42 -8.05 2.89
C LEU A 40 -2.46 -7.66 4.01
N ALA A 41 -2.85 -6.71 4.87
CA ALA A 41 -2.05 -6.30 6.03
C ALA A 41 -1.85 -7.46 7.01
N ALA A 42 -2.90 -8.26 7.28
CA ALA A 42 -2.81 -9.44 8.12
C ALA A 42 -1.89 -10.51 7.51
N ILE A 43 -2.01 -10.76 6.21
CA ILE A 43 -1.12 -11.70 5.49
C ILE A 43 0.34 -11.25 5.63
N LEU A 44 0.63 -9.97 5.40
CA LEU A 44 1.98 -9.45 5.51
C LEU A 44 2.52 -9.54 6.94
N PHE A 45 1.68 -9.24 7.93
CA PHE A 45 2.09 -9.30 9.32
C PHE A 45 2.43 -10.73 9.79
N ILE A 46 1.69 -11.74 9.29
CA ILE A 46 1.85 -13.14 9.70
C ILE A 46 2.92 -13.87 8.88
N PHE A 47 2.94 -13.66 7.56
CA PHE A 47 3.73 -14.49 6.64
C PHE A 47 5.01 -13.84 6.16
N VAL A 48 5.14 -12.51 6.22
CA VAL A 48 6.36 -11.83 5.77
C VAL A 48 7.28 -11.60 6.95
N PRO A 49 8.49 -12.21 6.96
CA PRO A 49 9.46 -11.94 7.99
C PRO A 49 9.82 -10.45 7.98
N GLY A 50 9.83 -9.84 9.17
CA GLY A 50 10.18 -8.44 9.39
C GLY A 50 11.66 -8.12 9.18
N THR A 51 12.34 -8.85 8.31
CA THR A 51 13.72 -8.59 7.93
C THR A 51 13.74 -7.58 6.79
N LEU A 52 14.54 -6.54 6.94
CA LEU A 52 14.93 -5.66 5.84
C LEU A 52 15.93 -6.45 4.98
N ASP A 53 15.64 -6.60 3.68
CA ASP A 53 16.50 -7.37 2.80
C ASP A 53 17.82 -6.63 2.56
N GLU A 54 18.88 -7.09 3.23
CA GLU A 54 20.22 -6.50 3.13
C GLU A 54 20.87 -6.79 1.76
N SER A 55 20.36 -7.75 0.99
CA SER A 55 20.88 -8.09 -0.34
C SER A 55 20.79 -6.93 -1.33
N LEU A 56 19.78 -6.07 -1.19
CA LEU A 56 19.63 -4.81 -1.95
C LEU A 56 20.77 -3.80 -1.72
N ILE A 57 21.53 -3.91 -0.62
CA ILE A 57 22.69 -3.05 -0.35
C ILE A 57 23.95 -3.60 -1.04
N ILE A 58 24.03 -4.94 -1.18
CA ILE A 58 25.19 -5.64 -1.72
C ILE A 58 25.26 -5.48 -3.24
N GLU A 59 24.12 -5.50 -3.95
CA GLU A 59 24.08 -5.30 -5.41
C GLU A 59 24.57 -3.92 -5.87
N PHE A 60 24.53 -2.89 -5.00
CA PHE A 60 24.99 -1.53 -5.32
C PHE A 60 26.37 -1.19 -4.72
N GLY A 61 27.13 -2.17 -4.23
CA GLY A 61 28.52 -1.98 -3.76
C GLY A 61 28.66 -1.15 -2.48
N GLY A 62 27.60 -1.06 -1.66
CA GLY A 62 27.61 -0.31 -0.41
C GLY A 62 28.29 -1.06 0.73
N LYS A 63 29.06 -0.36 1.59
CA LYS A 63 29.51 -0.91 2.88
C LYS A 63 28.28 -1.27 3.72
N HIS A 64 28.30 -2.41 4.41
CA HIS A 64 27.25 -2.79 5.36
C HIS A 64 26.94 -1.59 6.27
N PRO A 65 25.70 -1.06 6.26
CA PRO A 65 25.33 -0.03 7.19
C PRO A 65 25.47 -0.59 8.61
N PRO A 66 25.79 0.25 9.61
CA PRO A 66 25.79 -0.19 11.00
C PRO A 66 24.43 -0.83 11.31
N LYS A 67 24.47 -2.04 11.87
CA LYS A 67 23.27 -2.78 12.28
C LYS A 67 22.43 -1.88 13.18
N PHE A 68 21.32 -1.41 12.65
CA PHE A 68 20.27 -0.81 13.46
C PHE A 68 19.38 -1.96 13.91
N ASP A 69 19.31 -2.15 15.22
CA ASP A 69 18.47 -3.17 15.87
C ASP A 69 17.00 -2.77 15.84
N PHE A 70 16.42 -2.64 14.64
CA PHE A 70 14.96 -2.60 14.52
C PHE A 70 14.43 -4.00 14.78
N ASN A 71 13.47 -4.10 15.69
CA ASN A 71 12.80 -5.36 15.94
C ASN A 71 11.98 -5.73 14.68
N PRO A 72 12.00 -7.00 14.21
CA PRO A 72 11.21 -7.43 13.06
C PRO A 72 9.73 -7.02 13.12
N LEU A 73 9.17 -6.94 14.34
CA LEU A 73 7.82 -6.44 14.59
C LEU A 73 7.62 -4.98 14.17
N GLU A 74 8.60 -4.11 14.42
CA GLU A 74 8.53 -2.69 14.08
C GLU A 74 8.56 -2.48 12.57
N ILE A 75 9.40 -3.25 11.87
CA ILE A 75 9.49 -3.21 10.40
C ILE A 75 8.14 -3.62 9.79
N ASN A 76 7.56 -4.73 10.26
CA ASN A 76 6.23 -5.14 9.79
C ASN A 76 5.14 -4.12 10.13
N LEU A 77 5.22 -3.47 11.30
CA LEU A 77 4.30 -2.40 11.66
C LEU A 77 4.41 -1.21 10.69
N PHE A 78 5.61 -0.79 10.31
CA PHE A 78 5.81 0.26 9.31
C PHE A 78 5.27 -0.13 7.94
N ARG A 79 5.45 -1.38 7.51
CA ARG A 79 4.88 -1.90 6.26
C ARG A 79 3.35 -1.86 6.27
N CYS A 80 2.72 -2.31 7.36
CA CYS A 80 1.27 -2.26 7.55
C CYS A 80 0.75 -0.81 7.58
N LEU A 81 1.46 0.09 8.27
CA LEU A 81 1.12 1.51 8.31
C LEU A 81 1.22 2.14 6.91
N GLY A 82 2.29 1.83 6.15
CA GLY A 82 2.44 2.27 4.78
C GLY A 82 1.25 1.84 3.91
N LEU A 83 0.86 0.56 4.00
CA LEU A 83 -0.31 0.02 3.32
C LEU A 83 -1.61 0.76 3.63
N VAL A 84 -1.87 0.96 4.92
CA VAL A 84 -3.09 1.65 5.38
C VAL A 84 -3.08 3.11 4.94
N LEU A 85 -1.93 3.79 5.03
CA LEU A 85 -1.76 5.18 4.57
C LEU A 85 -2.01 5.30 3.06
N GLY A 86 -1.48 4.37 2.27
CA GLY A 86 -1.70 4.31 0.83
C GLY A 86 -3.17 4.11 0.45
N ALA A 87 -3.81 3.13 1.09
CA ALA A 87 -5.24 2.87 0.91
C ALA A 87 -6.10 4.08 1.33
N TRP A 88 -5.74 4.75 2.44
CA TRP A 88 -6.42 5.95 2.93
C TRP A 88 -6.29 7.13 1.96
N LEU A 89 -5.10 7.37 1.40
CA LEU A 89 -4.87 8.38 0.37
C LEU A 89 -5.72 8.11 -0.88
N ALA A 90 -5.71 6.87 -1.38
CA ALA A 90 -6.52 6.47 -2.53
C ALA A 90 -8.02 6.66 -2.25
N SER A 91 -8.46 6.27 -1.05
CA SER A 91 -9.80 6.50 -0.54
C SER A 91 -10.19 7.98 -0.57
N ARG A 92 -9.33 8.89 -0.14
CA ARG A 92 -9.61 10.34 -0.12
C ARG A 92 -9.70 10.91 -1.52
N ILE A 93 -8.80 10.52 -2.42
CA ILE A 93 -8.79 10.93 -3.83
C ILE A 93 -10.08 10.48 -4.52
N LEU A 94 -10.47 9.23 -4.29
CA LEU A 94 -11.69 8.66 -4.86
C LEU A 94 -12.96 9.34 -4.34
N ALA A 95 -13.03 9.60 -3.03
CA ALA A 95 -14.13 10.36 -2.44
C ALA A 95 -14.20 11.80 -2.99
N ALA A 96 -13.04 12.44 -3.22
CA ALA A 96 -12.98 13.75 -3.86
C ALA A 96 -13.46 13.68 -5.32
N ARG A 97 -13.04 12.65 -6.07
CA ARG A 97 -13.46 12.43 -7.46
C ARG A 97 -14.96 12.20 -7.59
N LYS A 98 -15.55 11.42 -6.68
CA LYS A 98 -17.00 11.20 -6.63
C LYS A 98 -17.76 12.49 -6.32
N ARG A 99 -17.26 13.35 -5.43
CA ARG A 99 -17.87 14.66 -5.15
C ARG A 99 -17.84 15.59 -6.36
N LEU A 100 -16.87 15.43 -7.25
CA LEU A 100 -16.74 16.19 -8.48
C LEU A 100 -17.58 15.63 -9.64
N GLY A 101 -18.36 14.57 -9.42
CA GLY A 101 -19.19 13.96 -10.47
C GLY A 101 -18.40 13.24 -11.57
N LEU A 102 -17.09 13.04 -11.38
CA LEU A 102 -16.19 12.43 -12.37
C LEU A 102 -16.25 10.89 -12.41
N GLU A 103 -17.15 10.28 -11.63
CA GLU A 103 -17.38 8.84 -11.54
C GLU A 103 -18.79 8.42 -11.93
N ASP A 104 -19.67 9.37 -12.23
CA ASP A 104 -20.99 9.03 -12.76
C ASP A 104 -20.78 8.41 -14.15
N GLU A 105 -21.37 7.23 -14.35
CA GLU A 105 -21.44 6.58 -15.66
C GLU A 105 -21.89 7.63 -16.69
N PRO A 106 -21.28 7.68 -17.89
CA PRO A 106 -21.74 8.60 -18.91
C PRO A 106 -23.26 8.39 -19.08
N PRO A 107 -24.08 9.46 -19.06
CA PRO A 107 -25.55 9.35 -19.02
C PRO A 107 -26.17 8.78 -20.30
N PHE A 108 -25.36 8.28 -21.22
CA PHE A 108 -25.75 7.91 -22.56
C PHE A 108 -25.63 6.41 -22.75
N ASP A 109 -26.80 5.75 -22.77
CA ASP A 109 -27.07 4.54 -23.57
C ASP A 109 -27.21 4.92 -25.06
N ASP A 110 -26.43 5.90 -25.55
CA ASP A 110 -26.53 6.40 -26.93
C ASP A 110 -25.54 5.66 -27.82
N PHE A 111 -25.77 4.37 -28.01
CA PHE A 111 -25.46 3.75 -29.29
C PHE A 111 -26.66 2.85 -29.68
N PRO A 112 -27.37 3.17 -30.77
CA PRO A 112 -28.47 2.35 -31.28
C PRO A 112 -28.00 0.97 -31.76
#